data_AF-A0A2M9BXE2-F1
#
_entry.id   AF-A0A2M9BXE2-F1
#
_cell.length_a   1.000
_cell.length_b   1.000
_cell.length_c   1.000
_cell.angle_alpha   90.00
_cell.angle_beta   90.00
_cell.angle_gamma   90.00
#
_symmetry.space_group_name_H-M   'P 1'
#
loop_
_entity.id
_entity.type
_entity.pdbx_description
1 polymer ?
#
loop_
_entity_poly.entity_id
_entity_poly.type
_entity_poly.pdbx_seq_one_letter_code
_entity_poly.pdbx_strand_id
1 'polypeptide(L)'
;MNWKTVFNPFSKYSENQLLIAGIVSLGITLVLCNVFNLQVDSIFHYRYADEKDSFIKSIGYSLLSYIIAIIIFFILGKIYNKRTRLIDIVNTILISQIPGIFIILISELPIIKNSMESIRVMAEKNPANISPADLVVICIFSFSALLLIAYGMTLIYNGFKTATNLKNWKQIVIFAFLIIVTTITCQFIF
;
A
#
# COMPACT_ATOMS: atom_id res chain seq x y z
N MET A 1 -15.27 21.20 -2.13
CA MET A 1 -13.98 20.47 -2.00
C MET A 1 -13.38 20.34 -3.39
N ASN A 2 -12.16 20.83 -3.63
CA ASN A 2 -11.58 20.83 -4.98
C ASN A 2 -10.97 19.45 -5.25
N TRP A 3 -11.40 18.72 -6.29
CA TRP A 3 -10.92 17.35 -6.62
C TRP A 3 -9.39 17.25 -6.67
N LYS A 4 -8.71 18.35 -6.97
CA LYS A 4 -7.26 18.49 -6.91
C LYS A 4 -6.65 18.14 -5.54
N THR A 5 -7.35 18.42 -4.44
CA THR A 5 -6.86 18.15 -3.07
C THR A 5 -6.89 16.65 -2.75
N VAL A 6 -7.85 15.91 -3.28
CA VAL A 6 -7.96 14.46 -3.05
C VAL A 6 -6.79 13.74 -3.71
N PHE A 7 -6.47 14.07 -4.96
CA PHE A 7 -5.37 13.43 -5.68
C PHE A 7 -4.00 14.04 -5.39
N ASN A 8 -3.92 15.26 -4.86
CA ASN A 8 -2.67 15.92 -4.49
C ASN A 8 -2.77 16.72 -3.18
N PRO A 9 -2.89 16.03 -2.03
CA PRO A 9 -2.96 16.68 -0.72
C PRO A 9 -1.68 17.44 -0.37
N PHE A 10 -0.53 17.01 -0.90
CA PHE A 10 0.80 17.57 -0.66
C PHE A 10 0.95 19.03 -1.08
N SER A 11 0.14 19.48 -2.05
CA SER A 11 0.14 20.87 -2.52
C SER A 11 -0.62 21.84 -1.60
N LYS A 12 -1.42 21.34 -0.66
CA LYS A 12 -2.37 22.15 0.11
C LYS A 12 -2.14 22.08 1.62
N TYR A 13 -1.90 20.88 2.14
CA TYR A 13 -1.74 20.68 3.58
C TYR A 13 -0.29 20.93 4.00
N SER A 14 -0.12 21.39 5.24
CA SER A 14 1.22 21.59 5.79
C SER A 14 1.90 20.26 6.09
N GLU A 15 3.22 20.28 6.20
CA GLU A 15 4.05 19.12 6.52
C GLU A 15 3.59 18.41 7.80
N ASN A 16 3.28 19.16 8.86
CA ASN A 16 2.82 18.61 10.13
C ASN A 16 1.44 17.96 10.00
N GLN A 17 0.53 18.55 9.21
CA GLN A 17 -0.80 17.96 8.97
C GLN A 17 -0.70 16.63 8.24
N LEU A 18 0.16 16.57 7.22
CA LEU A 18 0.43 15.33 6.47
C LEU A 18 1.10 14.28 7.35
N LEU A 19 2.03 14.68 8.22
CA LEU A 19 2.71 13.76 9.12
C LEU A 19 1.74 13.16 10.14
N ILE A 20 0.91 13.98 10.77
CA ILE A 20 -0.11 13.52 11.73
C ILE A 20 -1.09 12.56 11.03
N ALA A 21 -1.61 12.94 9.86
CA ALA A 21 -2.51 12.07 9.09
C ALA A 21 -1.85 10.75 8.68
N GLY A 22 -0.59 10.80 8.25
CA GLY A 22 0.21 9.62 7.90
C GLY A 22 0.42 8.69 9.09
N ILE A 23 0.84 9.21 10.24
CA ILE A 23 1.04 8.42 11.47
C ILE A 23 -0.28 7.82 11.95
N VAL A 24 -1.37 8.58 11.92
CA VAL A 24 -2.70 8.06 12.27
C VAL A 24 -3.11 6.93 11.32
N SER A 25 -2.92 7.10 10.01
CA SER A 25 -3.22 6.04 9.04
C SER A 25 -2.37 4.79 9.21
N LEU A 26 -1.09 4.95 9.57
CA LEU A 26 -0.21 3.85 9.93
C LEU A 26 -0.74 3.12 11.16
N GLY A 27 -1.09 3.84 12.22
CA GLY A 27 -1.68 3.27 13.43
C GLY A 27 -2.96 2.48 13.14
N ILE A 28 -3.88 3.05 12.34
CA ILE A 28 -5.09 2.36 11.90
C ILE A 28 -4.74 1.08 11.14
N THR A 29 -3.80 1.15 10.19
CA THR A 29 -3.38 -0.01 9.40
C THR A 29 -2.84 -1.12 10.30
N LEU A 30 -1.94 -0.80 11.24
CA LEU A 30 -1.37 -1.78 12.16
C LEU A 30 -2.43 -2.41 13.08
N VAL A 31 -3.40 -1.62 13.55
CA VAL A 31 -4.52 -2.12 14.36
C VAL A 31 -5.41 -3.06 13.55
N LEU A 32 -5.77 -2.69 12.33
CA LEU A 32 -6.61 -3.55 11.47
C LEU A 32 -5.86 -4.84 11.08
N CYS A 33 -4.58 -4.74 10.75
CA CYS A 33 -3.73 -5.90 10.50
C CYS A 33 -3.70 -6.86 11.69
N ASN A 34 -3.61 -6.32 12.92
CA ASN A 34 -3.72 -7.14 14.13
C ASN A 34 -5.07 -7.86 14.23
N VAL A 35 -6.16 -7.08 14.12
CA VAL A 35 -7.53 -7.58 14.33
C VAL A 35 -7.89 -8.66 13.33
N PHE A 36 -7.38 -8.56 12.09
CA PHE A 36 -7.71 -9.47 11.00
C PHE A 36 -6.62 -10.50 10.68
N ASN A 37 -5.56 -10.58 11.50
CA ASN A 37 -4.39 -11.44 11.25
C ASN A 37 -3.78 -11.23 9.85
N LEU A 38 -3.66 -9.97 9.44
CA LEU A 38 -2.99 -9.56 8.21
C LEU A 38 -1.64 -8.94 8.53
N GLN A 39 -0.77 -8.87 7.53
CA GLN A 39 0.49 -8.13 7.60
C GLN A 39 0.78 -7.41 6.28
N VAL A 40 1.52 -6.30 6.39
CA VAL A 40 2.00 -5.52 5.26
C VAL A 40 3.45 -5.89 5.01
N ASP A 41 3.71 -6.74 4.04
CA ASP A 41 5.07 -7.13 3.63
C ASP A 41 5.63 -6.20 2.54
N SER A 42 4.82 -5.40 1.85
CA SER A 42 5.29 -4.33 0.95
C SER A 42 4.24 -3.24 0.77
N ILE A 43 4.61 -2.08 0.22
CA ILE A 43 3.63 -1.03 -0.09
C ILE A 43 2.54 -1.61 -1.01
N PHE A 44 1.27 -1.40 -0.65
CA PHE A 44 0.11 -1.94 -1.37
C PHE A 44 -0.01 -3.47 -1.46
N HIS A 45 0.70 -4.25 -0.63
CA HIS A 45 0.51 -5.69 -0.53
C HIS A 45 0.14 -6.09 0.90
N TYR A 46 -0.90 -6.92 1.00
CA TYR A 46 -1.48 -7.38 2.26
C TYR A 46 -1.64 -8.89 2.18
N ARG A 47 -1.07 -9.61 3.15
CA ARG A 47 -1.14 -11.07 3.23
C ARG A 47 -1.65 -11.47 4.61
N TYR A 48 -2.29 -12.63 4.72
CA TYR A 48 -2.52 -13.26 6.01
C TYR A 48 -1.17 -13.57 6.69
N ALA A 49 -1.07 -13.26 7.98
CA ALA A 49 0.08 -13.62 8.79
C ALA A 49 0.16 -15.15 8.93
N ASP A 50 1.37 -15.69 8.98
CA ASP A 50 1.58 -17.11 9.27
C ASP A 50 1.21 -17.37 10.74
N GLU A 51 0.62 -18.53 11.05
CA GLU A 51 0.23 -18.90 12.42
C GLU A 51 1.43 -18.89 13.39
N LYS A 52 2.65 -19.03 12.85
CA LYS A 52 3.92 -18.99 13.61
C LYS A 52 4.43 -17.58 13.87
N ASP A 53 3.92 -16.58 13.17
CA ASP A 53 4.38 -15.21 13.31
C ASP A 53 3.72 -14.55 14.53
N SER A 54 4.54 -14.12 15.49
CA SER A 54 4.07 -13.31 16.60
C SER A 54 3.54 -11.96 16.09
N PHE A 55 2.52 -11.42 16.74
CA PHE A 55 2.01 -10.07 16.48
C PHE A 55 3.11 -8.99 16.37
N ILE A 56 4.11 -9.04 17.25
CA ILE A 56 5.25 -8.10 17.24
C ILE A 56 6.04 -8.21 15.93
N LYS A 57 6.16 -9.42 15.40
CA LYS A 57 6.86 -9.72 14.15
C LYS A 57 6.11 -9.14 12.95
N SER A 58 4.79 -9.29 12.88
CA SER A 58 3.96 -8.72 11.80
C SER A 58 3.93 -7.19 11.81
N ILE A 59 3.93 -6.55 12.99
CA ILE A 59 4.17 -5.10 13.09
C ILE A 59 5.55 -4.75 12.58
N GLY A 60 6.59 -5.50 12.99
CA GLY A 60 7.96 -5.30 12.56
C GLY A 60 8.11 -5.33 11.04
N TYR A 61 7.49 -6.30 10.37
CA TYR A 61 7.46 -6.40 8.91
C TYR A 61 6.77 -5.20 8.26
N SER A 62 5.62 -4.78 8.79
CA SER A 62 4.88 -3.62 8.29
C SER A 62 5.65 -2.31 8.43
N LEU A 63 6.35 -2.11 9.56
CA LEU A 63 7.20 -0.95 9.75
C LEU A 63 8.44 -1.01 8.86
N LEU A 64 9.08 -2.17 8.75
CA LEU A 64 10.30 -2.33 7.97
C LEU A 64 10.02 -2.14 6.47
N SER A 65 8.89 -2.63 5.94
CA SER A 65 8.51 -2.43 4.54
C SER A 65 8.33 -0.93 4.20
N TYR A 66 7.71 -0.15 5.10
CA TYR A 66 7.61 1.31 4.93
C TYR A 66 8.96 2.01 5.08
N ILE A 67 9.80 1.59 6.03
CA ILE A 67 11.15 2.15 6.19
C ILE A 67 11.99 1.89 4.93
N ILE A 68 11.97 0.68 4.37
CA ILE A 68 12.66 0.33 3.13
C ILE A 68 12.18 1.25 1.99
N ALA A 69 10.86 1.41 1.83
CA ALA A 69 10.32 2.32 0.82
C ALA A 69 10.79 3.77 1.05
N ILE A 70 10.70 4.29 2.28
CA ILE A 70 11.15 5.65 2.62
C ILE A 70 12.62 5.84 2.27
N ILE A 71 13.50 4.89 2.63
CA ILE A 71 14.94 4.97 2.33
C ILE A 71 15.19 4.98 0.82
N ILE A 72 14.59 4.04 0.09
CA ILE A 72 14.77 3.91 -1.36
C ILE A 72 14.30 5.17 -2.08
N PHE A 73 13.08 5.64 -1.79
CA PHE A 73 12.54 6.85 -2.41
C PHE A 73 13.28 8.11 -1.96
N PHE A 74 13.80 8.17 -0.74
CA PHE A 74 14.60 9.31 -0.31
C PHE A 74 15.94 9.37 -1.04
N ILE A 75 16.62 8.24 -1.25
CA ILE A 75 17.85 8.17 -2.06
C ILE A 75 17.54 8.63 -3.49
N LEU A 76 16.50 8.10 -4.12
CA LEU A 76 16.09 8.52 -5.47
C LEU A 76 15.78 10.03 -5.51
N GLY A 77 15.06 10.52 -4.51
CA GLY A 77 14.70 11.92 -4.38
C GLY A 77 15.92 12.82 -4.23
N LYS A 78 16.96 12.40 -3.50
CA LYS A 78 18.23 13.13 -3.41
C LYS A 78 19.02 13.13 -4.71
N ILE A 79 18.97 12.04 -5.47
CA ILE A 79 19.58 11.97 -6.81
C ILE A 79 18.91 12.96 -7.76
N TYR A 80 17.58 13.06 -7.73
CA TYR A 80 16.83 13.99 -8.59
C TYR A 80 16.92 15.44 -8.14
N ASN A 81 16.88 15.67 -6.83
CA ASN A 81 16.94 16.98 -6.24
C ASN A 81 17.61 16.92 -4.87
N LYS A 82 18.80 17.52 -4.74
CA LYS A 82 19.56 17.56 -3.47
C LYS A 82 18.78 18.22 -2.32
N ARG A 83 17.79 19.06 -2.62
CA ARG A 83 16.94 19.74 -1.63
C ARG A 83 15.78 18.88 -1.11
N THR A 84 15.56 17.68 -1.66
CA THR A 84 14.53 16.75 -1.15
C THR A 84 14.74 16.51 0.34
N ARG A 85 13.70 16.71 1.15
CA ARG A 85 13.75 16.53 2.61
C ARG A 85 13.17 15.16 2.96
N LEU A 86 13.72 14.53 4.00
CA LEU A 86 13.28 13.19 4.41
C LEU A 86 11.80 13.20 4.77
N ILE A 87 11.35 14.23 5.49
CA ILE A 87 9.97 14.37 5.93
C ILE A 87 8.97 14.44 4.77
N ASP A 88 9.35 15.03 3.63
CA ASP A 88 8.49 15.07 2.44
C ASP A 88 8.26 13.66 1.87
N ILE A 89 9.28 12.81 1.94
CA ILE A 89 9.21 11.40 1.49
C ILE A 89 8.46 10.54 2.51
N VAL A 90 8.70 10.72 3.81
CA VAL A 90 7.92 10.06 4.88
C VAL A 90 6.43 10.33 4.68
N ASN A 91 6.06 11.60 4.52
CA ASN A 91 4.67 12.00 4.26
C ASN A 91 4.14 11.38 2.98
N THR A 92 4.93 11.36 1.90
CA THR A 92 4.54 10.74 0.63
C THR A 92 4.21 9.27 0.80
N ILE A 93 5.08 8.49 1.46
CA ILE A 93 4.86 7.06 1.68
C ILE A 93 3.65 6.84 2.58
N LEU A 94 3.59 7.44 3.77
CA LEU A 94 2.52 7.17 4.73
C LEU A 94 1.14 7.57 4.19
N ILE A 95 1.00 8.77 3.60
CA ILE A 95 -0.28 9.23 3.03
C ILE A 95 -0.72 8.33 1.86
N SER A 96 0.22 7.82 1.07
CA SER A 96 -0.12 6.94 -0.06
C SER A 96 -0.75 5.61 0.38
N GLN A 97 -0.58 5.20 1.64
CA GLN A 97 -1.13 3.94 2.17
C GLN A 97 -2.58 4.07 2.68
N ILE A 98 -3.12 5.30 2.80
CA ILE A 98 -4.51 5.51 3.25
C ILE A 98 -5.54 4.69 2.46
N PRO A 99 -5.48 4.59 1.11
CA PRO A 99 -6.40 3.76 0.34
C PRO A 99 -6.35 2.27 0.75
N GLY A 100 -5.21 1.79 1.23
CA GLY A 100 -5.02 0.43 1.71
C GLY A 100 -5.87 0.04 2.92
N ILE A 101 -6.24 1.02 3.76
CA ILE A 101 -7.17 0.80 4.87
C ILE A 101 -8.51 0.27 4.35
N PHE A 102 -9.00 0.80 3.23
CA PHE A 102 -10.24 0.34 2.62
C PHE A 102 -10.09 -1.06 2.02
N ILE A 103 -8.92 -1.40 1.47
CA ILE A 103 -8.65 -2.76 0.95
C ILE A 103 -8.79 -3.77 2.08
N ILE A 104 -8.17 -3.51 3.24
CA ILE A 104 -8.25 -4.37 4.43
C ILE A 104 -9.70 -4.52 4.92
N LEU A 105 -10.44 -3.41 5.01
CA LEU A 105 -11.83 -3.47 5.50
C LEU A 105 -12.76 -4.23 4.56
N ILE A 106 -12.59 -4.06 3.24
CA ILE A 106 -13.40 -4.75 2.24
C ILE A 106 -13.06 -6.24 2.18
N SER A 107 -11.78 -6.61 2.30
CA SER A 107 -11.34 -8.01 2.25
C SER A 107 -11.95 -8.85 3.38
N GLU A 108 -12.23 -8.22 4.52
CA GLU A 108 -12.76 -8.89 5.72
C GLU A 108 -14.29 -8.88 5.80
N LEU A 109 -14.98 -8.36 4.77
CA LEU A 109 -16.43 -8.54 4.66
C LEU A 109 -16.77 -10.04 4.52
N PRO A 110 -17.81 -10.55 5.20
CA PRO A 110 -18.13 -11.97 5.20
C PRO A 110 -18.30 -12.56 3.80
N ILE A 111 -18.89 -11.81 2.87
CA ILE A 111 -19.06 -12.25 1.48
C ILE A 111 -17.71 -12.45 0.76
N ILE A 112 -16.74 -11.56 0.97
CA ILE A 112 -15.41 -11.68 0.36
C ILE A 112 -14.65 -12.83 1.02
N LYS A 113 -14.57 -12.82 2.35
CA LYS A 113 -13.82 -13.81 3.12
C LYS A 113 -14.30 -15.25 2.89
N ASN A 114 -15.62 -15.46 2.87
CA ASN A 114 -16.19 -16.78 2.63
C ASN A 114 -15.93 -17.26 1.19
N SER A 115 -16.01 -16.37 0.20
CA SER A 115 -15.68 -16.71 -1.18
C SER A 115 -14.18 -16.97 -1.38
N MET A 116 -13.30 -16.27 -0.68
CA MET A 116 -11.85 -16.55 -0.70
C MET A 116 -11.55 -17.93 -0.12
N GLU A 117 -12.14 -18.27 1.03
CA GLU A 117 -11.94 -19.57 1.68
C GLU A 117 -12.53 -20.71 0.85
N SER A 118 -13.73 -20.55 0.28
CA SER A 118 -14.35 -21.56 -0.57
C SER A 118 -13.48 -21.86 -1.80
N ILE A 119 -12.95 -20.82 -2.45
CA ILE A 119 -12.03 -20.97 -3.59
C ILE A 119 -10.75 -21.69 -3.14
N ARG A 120 -10.15 -21.30 -2.01
CA ARG A 120 -8.94 -21.95 -1.49
C ARG A 120 -9.13 -23.45 -1.28
N VAL A 121 -10.19 -23.83 -0.56
CA VAL A 121 -10.50 -25.24 -0.25
C VAL A 121 -10.81 -26.04 -1.52
N MET A 122 -11.54 -25.45 -2.46
CA MET A 122 -11.90 -26.14 -3.72
C MET A 122 -10.72 -26.24 -4.69
N ALA A 123 -9.82 -25.25 -4.72
CA ALA A 123 -8.61 -25.32 -5.52
C ALA A 123 -7.68 -26.46 -5.08
N GLU A 124 -7.63 -26.79 -3.78
CA GLU A 124 -6.84 -27.91 -3.27
C GLU A 124 -7.52 -29.28 -3.51
N LYS A 125 -8.85 -29.35 -3.36
CA LYS A 125 -9.59 -30.62 -3.41
C LYS A 125 -10.07 -31.00 -4.81
N ASN A 126 -10.76 -30.08 -5.49
CA ASN A 126 -11.31 -30.30 -6.82
C ASN A 126 -11.58 -28.96 -7.53
N PRO A 127 -10.60 -28.42 -8.28
CA PRO A 127 -10.69 -27.12 -8.93
C PRO A 127 -11.90 -26.96 -9.87
N ALA A 128 -12.40 -28.05 -10.45
CA ALA A 128 -13.53 -28.03 -11.37
C ALA A 128 -14.86 -27.63 -10.69
N ASN A 129 -14.93 -27.70 -9.36
CA ASN A 129 -16.13 -27.41 -8.58
C ASN A 129 -16.11 -26.03 -7.91
N ILE A 130 -15.21 -25.14 -8.31
CA ILE A 130 -15.22 -23.75 -7.81
C ILE A 130 -16.51 -23.06 -8.26
N SER A 131 -17.23 -22.48 -7.31
CA SER A 131 -18.48 -21.77 -7.57
C SER A 131 -18.24 -20.54 -8.47
N PRO A 132 -18.97 -20.41 -9.60
CA PRO A 132 -18.90 -19.20 -10.42
C PRO A 132 -19.27 -17.93 -9.64
N ALA A 133 -20.19 -18.02 -8.67
CA ALA A 133 -20.57 -16.88 -7.86
C ALA A 133 -19.41 -16.37 -6.99
N ASP A 134 -18.63 -17.28 -6.39
CA ASP A 134 -17.44 -16.91 -5.61
C ASP A 134 -16.38 -16.26 -6.50
N LEU A 135 -16.18 -16.76 -7.72
CA LEU A 135 -15.29 -16.14 -8.69
C LEU A 135 -15.72 -14.72 -9.06
N VAL A 136 -17.03 -14.48 -9.26
CA VAL A 136 -17.55 -13.13 -9.53
C VAL A 136 -17.29 -12.21 -8.34
N VAL A 137 -17.56 -12.67 -7.11
CA VAL A 137 -17.32 -11.90 -5.88
C VAL A 137 -15.84 -11.51 -5.76
N ILE A 138 -14.93 -12.46 -5.93
CA ILE A 138 -13.48 -12.18 -5.86
C ILE A 138 -13.04 -11.28 -7.00
N CYS A 139 -13.57 -11.45 -8.22
CA CYS A 139 -13.26 -10.59 -9.35
C CYS A 139 -13.63 -9.13 -9.06
N ILE A 140 -14.83 -8.87 -8.53
CA ILE A 140 -15.29 -7.53 -8.14
C ILE A 140 -14.37 -6.95 -7.05
N PHE A 141 -14.00 -7.75 -6.05
CA PHE A 141 -13.08 -7.33 -5.01
C PHE A 141 -11.70 -6.98 -5.58
N SER A 142 -11.12 -7.83 -6.42
CA SER A 142 -9.82 -7.60 -7.05
C SER A 142 -9.81 -6.32 -7.89
N PHE A 143 -10.85 -6.07 -8.69
CA PHE A 143 -10.98 -4.81 -9.44
C PHE A 143 -11.10 -3.59 -8.52
N SER A 144 -11.88 -3.70 -7.44
CA SER A 144 -12.03 -2.62 -6.46
C SER A 144 -10.70 -2.32 -5.74
N ALA A 145 -9.97 -3.37 -5.33
CA ALA A 145 -8.65 -3.25 -4.72
C ALA A 145 -7.66 -2.61 -5.71
N LEU A 146 -7.68 -3.01 -6.99
CA LEU A 146 -6.83 -2.42 -8.02
C LEU A 146 -7.07 -0.91 -8.20
N LEU A 147 -8.32 -0.46 -8.14
CA LEU A 147 -8.65 0.98 -8.18
C LEU A 147 -8.09 1.74 -6.97
N LEU A 148 -8.17 1.15 -5.77
CA LEU A 148 -7.60 1.73 -4.55
C LEU A 148 -6.07 1.77 -4.60
N ILE A 149 -5.43 0.73 -5.14
CA ILE A 149 -3.98 0.69 -5.37
C ILE A 149 -3.60 1.77 -6.40
N ALA A 150 -4.32 1.90 -7.52
CA ALA A 150 -4.07 2.94 -8.51
C ALA A 150 -4.21 4.35 -7.91
N TYR A 151 -5.15 4.54 -6.98
CA TYR A 151 -5.26 5.78 -6.23
C TYR A 151 -4.07 6.00 -5.30
N GLY A 152 -3.64 4.99 -4.56
CA GLY A 152 -2.40 5.05 -3.76
C GLY A 152 -1.16 5.36 -4.59
N MET A 153 -1.04 4.77 -5.78
CA MET A 153 0.01 5.08 -6.77
C MET A 153 -0.05 6.52 -7.27
N THR A 154 -1.26 7.09 -7.37
CA THR A 154 -1.42 8.50 -7.72
C THR A 154 -0.92 9.40 -6.59
N LEU A 155 -1.20 9.04 -5.32
CA LEU A 155 -0.73 9.76 -4.15
C LEU A 155 0.80 9.71 -4.02
N ILE A 156 1.41 8.53 -4.15
CA ILE A 156 2.88 8.39 -4.07
C ILE A 156 3.57 9.18 -5.19
N TYR A 157 3.03 9.15 -6.42
CA TYR A 157 3.56 9.93 -7.54
C TYR A 157 3.46 11.44 -7.28
N ASN A 158 2.30 11.95 -6.84
CA ASN A 158 2.10 13.38 -6.62
C ASN A 158 2.91 13.90 -5.42
N GLY A 159 3.03 13.11 -4.35
CA GLY A 159 3.88 13.43 -3.20
C GLY A 159 5.35 13.48 -3.60
N PHE A 160 5.82 12.45 -4.31
CA PHE A 160 7.21 12.38 -4.78
C PHE A 160 7.53 13.52 -5.76
N LYS A 161 6.64 13.77 -6.73
CA LYS A 161 6.77 14.89 -7.67
C LYS A 161 6.88 16.24 -6.97
N THR A 162 6.08 16.44 -5.93
CA THR A 162 6.10 17.68 -5.11
C THR A 162 7.41 17.79 -4.34
N ALA A 163 7.89 16.70 -3.74
CA ALA A 163 9.13 16.67 -2.96
C ALA A 163 10.39 16.87 -3.82
N THR A 164 10.42 16.32 -5.04
CA THR A 164 11.63 16.29 -5.87
C THR A 164 11.62 17.29 -7.02
N ASN A 165 10.51 17.99 -7.28
CA ASN A 165 10.31 18.82 -8.49
C ASN A 165 10.50 18.01 -9.78
N LEU A 166 9.89 16.83 -9.84
CA LEU A 166 9.99 15.88 -10.96
C LEU A 166 9.38 16.47 -12.24
N LYS A 167 10.18 16.58 -13.31
CA LYS A 167 9.73 17.13 -14.62
C LYS A 167 10.04 16.26 -15.82
N ASN A 168 11.09 15.43 -15.75
CA ASN A 168 11.59 14.68 -16.90
C ASN A 168 10.92 13.30 -16.99
N TRP A 169 10.44 12.92 -18.18
CA TRP A 169 9.82 11.61 -18.42
C TRP A 169 10.76 10.43 -18.07
N LYS A 170 12.08 10.57 -18.28
CA LYS A 170 13.07 9.54 -17.90
C LYS A 170 13.06 9.29 -16.39
N GLN A 171 12.90 10.35 -15.59
CA GLN A 171 12.80 10.24 -14.14
C GLN A 171 11.50 9.57 -13.71
N ILE A 172 10.40 9.81 -14.45
CA ILE A 172 9.11 9.15 -14.20
C ILE A 172 9.23 7.64 -14.45
N VAL A 173 9.89 7.22 -15.54
CA VAL A 173 10.10 5.80 -15.85
C VAL A 173 10.93 5.11 -14.77
N ILE A 174 12.05 5.72 -14.34
CA ILE A 174 12.87 5.17 -13.26
C ILE A 174 12.08 5.10 -11.95
N PHE A 175 11.28 6.12 -11.62
CA PHE A 175 10.40 6.11 -10.46
C PHE A 175 9.41 4.94 -10.50
N ALA A 176 8.72 4.75 -11.64
CA ALA A 176 7.76 3.65 -11.81
C ALA A 176 8.44 2.28 -11.69
N PHE A 177 9.61 2.12 -12.32
CA PHE A 177 10.41 0.91 -12.20
C PHE A 177 10.82 0.66 -10.74
N LEU A 178 11.24 1.70 -10.01
CA LEU A 178 11.67 1.58 -8.62
C LEU A 178 10.54 1.20 -7.68
N ILE A 179 9.30 1.64 -7.92
CA ILE A 179 8.13 1.16 -7.18
C ILE A 179 7.99 -0.36 -7.34
N ILE A 180 8.04 -0.85 -8.58
CA ILE A 180 7.88 -2.29 -8.87
C ILE A 180 9.01 -3.09 -8.22
N VAL A 181 10.26 -2.66 -8.37
CA VAL A 181 11.40 -3.33 -7.74
C VAL A 181 11.26 -3.33 -6.22
N THR A 182 10.92 -2.19 -5.60
CA THR A 182 10.77 -2.08 -4.15
C THR A 182 9.67 -3.01 -3.62
N THR A 183 8.52 -3.05 -4.28
CA THR A 183 7.40 -3.92 -3.89
C THR A 183 7.78 -5.39 -3.95
N ILE A 184 8.36 -5.83 -5.07
CA ILE A 184 8.78 -7.21 -5.26
C ILE A 184 9.89 -7.59 -4.29
N THR A 185 10.92 -6.75 -4.13
CA THR A 185 12.04 -7.04 -3.21
C THR A 185 11.57 -7.17 -1.78
N CYS A 186 10.67 -6.32 -1.31
CA CYS A 186 10.11 -6.44 0.03
C CYS A 186 9.35 -7.78 0.20
N GLN A 187 8.54 -8.19 -0.78
CA GLN A 187 7.82 -9.49 -0.74
C GLN A 187 8.73 -10.72 -0.71
N PHE A 188 9.98 -10.62 -1.19
CA PHE A 188 10.96 -11.70 -1.07
C PHE A 188 11.71 -11.69 0.28
N ILE A 189 11.76 -10.56 0.96
CA ILE A 189 12.45 -10.40 2.25
C ILE A 189 11.57 -10.91 3.41
N PHE A 190 10.23 -10.85 3.26
CA PHE A 190 9.24 -11.16 4.30
C PHE A 190 8.29 -12.32 3.92
#